data_AF-A0A5J4V4C0-F1
#
_entry.id   AF-A0A5J4V4C0-F1
#
_cell.length_a   1.000
_cell.length_b   1.000
_cell.length_c   1.000
_cell.angle_alpha   90.00
_cell.angle_beta   90.00
_cell.angle_gamma   90.00
#
_symmetry.space_group_name_H-M   'P 1'
#
loop_
_entity.id
_entity.type
_entity.pdbx_description
1 polymer ?
#
loop_
_entity_poly.entity_id
_entity_poly.type
_entity_poly.pdbx_seq_one_letter_code
_entity_poly.pdbx_strand_id
1 'polypeptide(L)'
;MIWNIQPTLDLLATSTTKLLQRYGTTNIKDKQAQQIDTFSNSWTNEILLVHPQIPIFSRQISYLNKKIILAIVIAPWWLGQPWFIILMNQSNKYLIHGQSSQCLIKGLNKENQKSFLPPGKIAAFLMSQKWQKDRMFLTQIQDRIGLSRGAQQLLIDRRRFETQRHYLYAMRTLAEFSYEHGPSIDQLLSISPGFLLLEVINWFTRQNPSAFSANTLQSCLNSTHSLIFIILQTALTPSKMAYRAILN
;
A
#
# COMPACT_ATOMS: atom_id res chain seq x y z
N MET A 1 -4.85 -18.49 9.31
CA MET A 1 -4.79 -17.11 9.83
C MET A 1 -3.78 -16.34 8.98
N ILE A 2 -4.17 -15.22 8.36
CA ILE A 2 -3.31 -14.49 7.42
C ILE A 2 -2.40 -13.55 8.23
N TRP A 3 -1.09 -13.73 8.13
CA TRP A 3 -0.06 -12.86 8.76
C TRP A 3 -0.11 -12.68 10.29
N ASN A 4 -0.72 -13.58 11.06
CA ASN A 4 -0.94 -13.44 12.52
C ASN A 4 -1.67 -12.14 12.92
N ILE A 5 -2.47 -11.57 12.01
CA ILE A 5 -3.32 -10.42 12.30
C ILE A 5 -4.75 -10.92 12.43
N GLN A 6 -5.37 -10.68 13.59
CA GLN A 6 -6.75 -11.07 13.84
C GLN A 6 -7.65 -9.84 13.65
N PRO A 7 -8.55 -9.84 12.64
CA PRO A 7 -9.50 -8.76 12.48
C PRO A 7 -10.52 -8.78 13.63
N THR A 8 -10.92 -7.59 14.08
CA THR A 8 -11.77 -7.37 15.25
C THR A 8 -13.20 -7.02 14.88
N LEU A 9 -13.42 -6.49 13.67
CA LEU A 9 -14.72 -6.07 13.16
C LEU A 9 -14.86 -6.41 11.67
N ASP A 10 -15.98 -7.02 11.30
CA ASP A 10 -16.34 -7.25 9.90
C ASP A 10 -17.15 -6.07 9.35
N LEU A 11 -16.55 -5.31 8.45
CA LEU A 11 -17.15 -4.11 7.90
C LEU A 11 -17.96 -4.44 6.63
N LEU A 12 -19.14 -3.83 6.51
CA LEU A 12 -20.03 -3.93 5.35
C LEU A 12 -20.67 -5.32 5.19
N ALA A 13 -20.81 -6.05 6.30
CA ALA A 13 -21.48 -7.34 6.35
C ALA A 13 -22.95 -7.21 6.81
N THR A 14 -23.71 -8.29 6.68
CA THR A 14 -25.06 -8.45 7.24
C THR A 14 -25.07 -9.58 8.26
N SER A 15 -26.16 -9.72 9.02
CA SER A 15 -26.37 -10.85 9.94
C SER A 15 -26.12 -12.23 9.32
N THR A 16 -26.33 -12.37 8.02
CA THR A 16 -26.18 -13.61 7.24
C THR A 16 -24.85 -13.74 6.51
N THR A 17 -24.11 -12.65 6.27
CA THR A 17 -22.84 -12.68 5.52
C THR A 17 -21.62 -12.41 6.38
N LYS A 18 -21.81 -12.09 7.67
CA LYS A 18 -20.72 -11.81 8.60
C LYS A 18 -19.77 -13.00 8.75
N LEU A 19 -18.48 -12.71 8.75
CA LEU A 19 -17.41 -13.65 9.03
C LEU A 19 -16.89 -13.51 10.48
N LEU A 20 -17.23 -12.41 11.14
CA LEU A 20 -16.93 -12.16 12.56
C LEU A 20 -18.21 -11.94 13.35
N GLN A 21 -18.14 -12.17 14.66
CA GLN A 21 -19.28 -11.91 15.54
C GLN A 21 -19.66 -10.42 15.56
N ARG A 22 -18.67 -9.54 15.61
CA ARG A 22 -18.84 -8.09 15.56
C ARG A 22 -18.80 -7.63 14.10
N TYR A 23 -19.84 -6.94 13.67
CA TYR A 23 -19.93 -6.45 12.31
C TYR A 23 -20.66 -5.11 12.22
N GLY A 24 -20.27 -4.32 11.22
CA GLY A 24 -20.93 -3.09 10.82
C GLY A 24 -21.64 -3.26 9.49
N THR A 25 -22.81 -2.65 9.33
CA THR A 25 -23.62 -2.75 8.11
C THR A 25 -24.06 -1.40 7.58
N THR A 26 -24.34 -1.33 6.28
CA THR A 26 -25.04 -0.18 5.67
C THR A 26 -26.55 -0.37 5.66
N ASN A 27 -27.04 -1.57 6.01
CA ASN A 27 -28.47 -1.85 6.04
C ASN A 27 -29.09 -1.35 7.35
N ILE A 28 -29.79 -0.22 7.29
CA ILE A 28 -30.48 0.39 8.43
C ILE A 28 -31.51 -0.52 9.11
N LYS A 29 -31.98 -1.57 8.44
CA LYS A 29 -32.95 -2.52 8.99
C LYS A 29 -32.31 -3.64 9.82
N ASP A 30 -31.00 -3.82 9.71
CA ASP A 30 -30.28 -4.87 10.44
C ASP A 30 -29.95 -4.38 11.86
N LYS A 31 -30.92 -4.57 12.76
CA LYS A 31 -30.82 -4.21 14.18
C LYS A 31 -29.80 -5.06 14.97
N GLN A 32 -29.28 -6.14 14.37
CA GLN A 32 -28.30 -7.01 15.02
C GLN A 32 -26.86 -6.53 14.78
N ALA A 33 -26.65 -5.61 13.84
CA ALA A 33 -25.35 -5.03 13.60
C ALA A 33 -24.92 -4.16 14.78
N GLN A 34 -23.65 -4.28 15.18
CA GLN A 34 -23.10 -3.45 16.24
C GLN A 34 -23.08 -1.97 15.84
N GLN A 35 -22.95 -1.71 14.54
CA GLN A 35 -22.97 -0.37 13.98
C GLN A 35 -23.75 -0.36 12.67
N ILE A 36 -24.64 0.63 12.56
CA ILE A 36 -25.43 0.93 11.37
C ILE A 36 -24.82 2.19 10.73
N ASP A 37 -24.76 2.22 9.40
CA ASP A 37 -24.10 3.26 8.61
C ASP A 37 -22.56 3.29 8.79
N THR A 38 -21.90 2.28 8.22
CA THR A 38 -20.46 2.10 8.35
C THR A 38 -19.60 3.22 7.77
N PHE A 39 -20.15 4.09 6.94
CA PHE A 39 -19.39 5.15 6.26
C PHE A 39 -19.27 6.43 7.11
N SER A 40 -20.15 6.66 8.08
CA SER A 40 -20.11 7.84 8.95
C SER A 40 -19.21 7.67 10.18
N ASN A 41 -18.91 6.42 10.56
CA ASN A 41 -18.15 6.11 11.78
C ASN A 41 -16.62 6.24 11.63
N SER A 42 -15.93 6.48 12.75
CA SER A 42 -14.47 6.36 12.87
C SER A 42 -14.08 5.00 13.43
N TRP A 43 -13.17 4.29 12.76
CA TRP A 43 -12.74 2.94 13.12
C TRP A 43 -11.37 2.92 13.80
N THR A 44 -11.09 3.94 14.62
CA THR A 44 -9.82 4.05 15.34
C THR A 44 -9.66 2.84 16.27
N ASN A 45 -8.47 2.25 16.29
CA ASN A 45 -8.12 1.06 17.07
C ASN A 45 -8.81 -0.26 16.66
N GLU A 46 -9.55 -0.28 15.55
CA GLU A 46 -10.12 -1.51 15.01
C GLU A 46 -9.27 -2.05 13.84
N ILE A 47 -9.21 -3.37 13.71
CA ILE A 47 -8.65 -4.06 12.55
C ILE A 47 -9.82 -4.56 11.72
N LEU A 48 -10.08 -3.90 10.60
CA LEU A 48 -11.26 -4.19 9.80
C LEU A 48 -11.03 -5.39 8.89
N LEU A 49 -11.97 -6.33 8.88
CA LEU A 49 -12.14 -7.26 7.78
C LEU A 49 -13.14 -6.66 6.79
N VAL A 50 -12.81 -6.68 5.50
CA VAL A 50 -13.70 -6.17 4.47
C VAL A 50 -13.78 -7.21 3.35
N HIS A 51 -14.97 -7.72 3.07
CA HIS A 51 -15.25 -8.59 1.92
C HIS A 51 -16.35 -7.95 1.05
N PRO A 52 -15.98 -6.95 0.25
CA PRO A 52 -16.94 -6.16 -0.49
C PRO A 52 -17.84 -6.99 -1.41
N GLN A 53 -19.11 -6.57 -1.50
CA GLN A 53 -19.95 -6.96 -2.62
C GLN A 53 -19.45 -6.26 -3.90
N ILE A 54 -19.24 -7.02 -4.97
CA ILE A 54 -18.66 -6.53 -6.24
C ILE A 54 -19.31 -5.22 -6.76
N PRO A 55 -20.64 -5.03 -6.73
CA PRO A 55 -21.26 -3.80 -7.25
C PRO A 55 -20.86 -2.52 -6.52
N ILE A 56 -20.51 -2.60 -5.23
CA ILE A 56 -20.17 -1.46 -4.38
C ILE A 56 -18.69 -1.40 -4.03
N PHE A 57 -17.89 -2.30 -4.61
CA PHE A 57 -16.48 -2.51 -4.31
C PHE A 57 -15.67 -1.21 -4.42
N SER A 58 -15.79 -0.49 -5.55
CA SER A 58 -15.06 0.75 -5.79
C SER A 58 -15.33 1.83 -4.74
N ARG A 59 -16.59 1.97 -4.29
CA ARG A 59 -16.98 2.95 -3.27
C ARG A 59 -16.38 2.60 -1.91
N GLN A 60 -16.38 1.32 -1.56
CA GLN A 60 -15.84 0.83 -0.30
C GLN A 60 -14.32 1.00 -0.24
N ILE A 61 -13.60 0.65 -1.30
CA ILE A 61 -12.15 0.89 -1.38
C ILE A 61 -11.81 2.38 -1.35
N SER A 62 -12.59 3.23 -2.04
CA SER A 62 -12.39 4.68 -1.99
C SER A 62 -12.55 5.24 -0.58
N TYR A 63 -13.53 4.73 0.18
CA TYR A 63 -13.71 5.08 1.59
C TYR A 63 -12.53 4.65 2.45
N LEU A 64 -12.08 3.40 2.34
CA LEU A 64 -10.93 2.88 3.07
C LEU A 64 -9.65 3.66 2.73
N ASN A 65 -9.49 4.09 1.48
CA ASN A 65 -8.35 4.89 1.04
C ASN A 65 -8.34 6.30 1.65
N LYS A 66 -9.52 6.89 1.90
CA LYS A 66 -9.66 8.23 2.50
C LYS A 66 -9.52 8.23 4.01
N LYS A 67 -9.77 7.10 4.67
CA LYS A 67 -9.77 6.99 6.13
C LYS A 67 -8.50 6.32 6.64
N ILE A 68 -8.06 6.72 7.82
CA ILE A 68 -6.88 6.18 8.50
C ILE A 68 -7.22 4.82 9.12
N ILE A 69 -7.19 3.72 8.34
CA ILE A 69 -7.66 2.42 8.83
C ILE A 69 -6.69 1.29 8.49
N LEU A 70 -6.46 0.40 9.46
CA LEU A 70 -5.83 -0.90 9.23
C LEU A 70 -6.91 -1.90 8.81
N ALA A 71 -6.84 -2.40 7.58
CA ALA A 71 -7.87 -3.27 7.03
C ALA A 71 -7.29 -4.48 6.28
N ILE A 72 -7.93 -5.63 6.42
CA ILE A 72 -7.75 -6.82 5.59
C ILE A 72 -8.90 -6.83 4.59
N VAL A 73 -8.60 -6.58 3.32
CA VAL A 73 -9.60 -6.62 2.24
C VAL A 73 -9.48 -7.94 1.49
N ILE A 74 -10.57 -8.70 1.40
CA ILE A 74 -10.66 -9.92 0.58
C ILE A 74 -11.31 -9.56 -0.75
N ALA A 75 -10.59 -9.79 -1.86
CA ALA A 75 -11.02 -9.35 -3.18
C ALA A 75 -10.57 -10.32 -4.30
N PRO A 76 -11.26 -10.33 -5.45
CA PRO A 76 -10.77 -10.99 -6.65
C PRO A 76 -9.46 -10.38 -7.17
N TRP A 77 -8.60 -11.20 -7.76
CA TRP A 77 -7.35 -10.77 -8.39
C TRP A 77 -7.60 -10.33 -9.83
N TRP A 78 -8.22 -9.17 -10.02
CA TRP A 78 -8.63 -8.66 -11.35
C TRP A 78 -7.85 -7.43 -11.78
N LEU A 79 -6.80 -7.64 -12.57
CA LEU A 79 -5.88 -6.59 -13.05
C LEU A 79 -6.57 -5.45 -13.81
N GLY A 80 -7.67 -5.73 -14.51
CA GLY A 80 -8.41 -4.74 -15.31
C GLY A 80 -9.39 -3.85 -14.53
N GLN A 81 -9.49 -4.01 -13.21
CA GLN A 81 -10.45 -3.26 -12.41
C GLN A 81 -9.80 -2.01 -11.79
N PRO A 82 -10.47 -0.84 -11.84
CA PRO A 82 -9.93 0.40 -11.28
C PRO A 82 -9.57 0.30 -9.79
N TRP A 83 -10.36 -0.43 -9.02
CA TRP A 83 -10.12 -0.65 -7.59
C TRP A 83 -8.92 -1.55 -7.31
N PHE A 84 -8.51 -2.40 -8.26
CA PHE A 84 -7.35 -3.28 -8.08
C PHE A 84 -6.06 -2.47 -7.98
N ILE A 85 -5.93 -1.41 -8.78
CA ILE A 85 -4.79 -0.48 -8.71
C ILE A 85 -4.74 0.20 -7.32
N ILE A 86 -5.89 0.60 -6.78
CA ILE A 86 -5.95 1.22 -5.45
C ILE A 86 -5.52 0.21 -4.37
N LEU A 87 -6.01 -1.03 -4.42
CA LEU A 87 -5.59 -2.08 -3.50
C LEU A 87 -4.09 -2.33 -3.57
N MET A 88 -3.54 -2.49 -4.78
CA MET A 88 -2.10 -2.69 -4.95
C MET A 88 -1.30 -1.51 -4.39
N ASN A 89 -1.72 -0.28 -4.65
CA ASN A 89 -1.00 0.91 -4.19
C ASN A 89 -1.03 1.13 -2.68
N GLN A 90 -2.12 0.75 -2.01
CA GLN A 90 -2.33 1.01 -0.58
C GLN A 90 -2.02 -0.19 0.32
N SER A 91 -1.85 -1.38 -0.25
CA SER A 91 -1.59 -2.59 0.52
C SER A 91 -0.12 -2.76 0.85
N ASN A 92 0.18 -3.05 2.11
CA ASN A 92 1.52 -3.43 2.55
C ASN A 92 1.90 -4.83 2.09
N LYS A 93 0.91 -5.72 2.06
CA LYS A 93 1.07 -7.13 1.77
C LYS A 93 -0.20 -7.62 1.11
N TYR A 94 -0.08 -8.60 0.22
CA TYR A 94 -1.21 -9.36 -0.29
C TYR A 94 -0.87 -10.85 -0.26
N LEU A 95 -1.89 -11.68 -0.10
CA LEU A 95 -1.78 -13.13 -0.13
C LEU A 95 -2.82 -13.65 -1.10
N ILE A 96 -2.36 -14.29 -2.18
CA ILE A 96 -3.25 -15.00 -3.11
C ILE A 96 -3.70 -16.29 -2.42
N HIS A 97 -5.00 -16.42 -2.18
CA HIS A 97 -5.57 -17.53 -1.43
C HIS A 97 -5.77 -18.77 -2.30
N GLY A 98 -6.10 -18.58 -3.58
CA GLY A 98 -6.36 -19.68 -4.51
C GLY A 98 -7.44 -19.31 -5.52
N GLN A 99 -7.93 -20.30 -6.26
CA GLN A 99 -9.05 -20.09 -7.17
C GLN A 99 -10.35 -19.85 -6.40
N SER A 100 -11.21 -18.96 -6.90
CA SER A 100 -12.48 -18.62 -6.25
C SER A 100 -13.38 -19.84 -6.04
N SER A 101 -13.36 -20.81 -6.95
CA SER A 101 -14.07 -22.08 -6.82
C SER A 101 -13.61 -22.95 -5.66
N GLN A 102 -12.38 -22.74 -5.18
CA GLN A 102 -11.78 -23.46 -4.06
C GLN A 102 -11.92 -22.67 -2.75
N CYS A 103 -11.92 -21.33 -2.83
CA CYS A 103 -11.90 -20.45 -1.67
C CYS A 103 -13.29 -19.94 -1.23
N LEU A 104 -14.30 -19.98 -2.12
CA LEU A 104 -15.63 -19.43 -1.85
C LEU A 104 -16.69 -20.53 -1.82
N ILE A 105 -17.58 -20.45 -0.83
CA ILE A 105 -18.75 -21.32 -0.72
C ILE A 105 -19.91 -20.67 -1.46
N LYS A 106 -20.61 -21.42 -2.33
CA LYS A 106 -21.85 -20.94 -2.96
C LYS A 106 -22.94 -20.79 -1.91
N GLY A 107 -23.59 -19.63 -1.87
CA GLY A 107 -24.70 -19.38 -0.94
C GLY A 107 -25.92 -20.24 -1.24
N LEU A 108 -26.59 -20.74 -0.20
CA LEU A 108 -27.72 -21.68 -0.25
C LEU A 108 -28.97 -21.14 -1.00
N ASN A 109 -29.16 -19.81 -1.09
CA ASN A 109 -30.37 -19.21 -1.66
C ASN A 109 -30.32 -18.91 -3.18
N LYS A 110 -29.46 -19.58 -3.96
CA LYS A 110 -29.23 -19.21 -5.37
C LYS A 110 -29.29 -20.40 -6.35
N GLU A 111 -30.19 -21.35 -6.10
CA GLU A 111 -30.49 -22.41 -7.08
C GLU A 111 -31.19 -21.88 -8.34
N ASN A 112 -31.83 -20.70 -8.29
CA ASN A 112 -32.61 -20.14 -9.40
C ASN A 112 -32.12 -18.77 -9.91
N GLN A 113 -30.84 -18.63 -10.23
CA GLN A 113 -30.29 -17.71 -11.27
C GLN A 113 -28.77 -17.66 -11.18
N LYS A 114 -28.07 -18.16 -12.21
CA LYS A 114 -26.71 -17.81 -12.70
C LYS A 114 -25.80 -16.97 -11.78
N SER A 115 -25.61 -17.35 -10.51
CA SER A 115 -24.72 -16.63 -9.60
C SER A 115 -23.34 -17.26 -9.68
N PHE A 116 -22.61 -16.85 -10.71
CA PHE A 116 -21.24 -17.26 -10.88
C PHE A 116 -20.41 -16.69 -9.72
N LEU A 117 -19.59 -17.55 -9.10
CA LEU A 117 -18.51 -17.06 -8.26
C LEU A 117 -17.66 -16.10 -9.10
N PRO A 118 -17.08 -15.04 -8.51
CA PRO A 118 -16.17 -14.18 -9.25
C PRO A 118 -15.09 -15.05 -9.92
N PRO A 119 -14.89 -14.97 -11.25
CA PRO A 119 -13.89 -15.80 -11.91
C PRO A 119 -12.48 -15.50 -11.40
N GLY A 120 -11.60 -16.50 -11.46
CA GLY A 120 -10.18 -16.36 -11.16
C GLY A 120 -9.83 -16.44 -9.67
N LYS A 121 -8.68 -15.86 -9.31
CA LYS A 121 -8.11 -16.02 -7.97
C LYS A 121 -8.71 -15.04 -6.97
N ILE A 122 -8.77 -15.44 -5.71
CA ILE A 122 -9.08 -14.56 -4.58
C ILE A 122 -7.79 -14.24 -3.84
N ALA A 123 -7.66 -13.01 -3.35
CA ALA A 123 -6.55 -12.58 -2.53
C ALA A 123 -7.01 -11.75 -1.33
N ALA A 124 -6.24 -11.81 -0.26
CA ALA A 124 -6.35 -10.90 0.87
C ALA A 124 -5.30 -9.80 0.75
N PHE A 125 -5.67 -8.57 1.07
CA PHE A 125 -4.87 -7.36 0.95
C PHE A 125 -4.80 -6.67 2.31
N LEU A 126 -3.61 -6.48 2.88
CA LEU A 126 -3.42 -5.72 4.10
C LEU A 126 -3.21 -4.24 3.77
N MET A 127 -4.26 -3.44 3.91
CA MET A 127 -4.19 -1.99 3.77
C MET A 127 -3.78 -1.34 5.09
N SER A 128 -2.83 -0.42 5.04
CA SER A 128 -2.50 0.42 6.19
C SER A 128 -1.97 1.78 5.77
N GLN A 129 -2.15 2.78 6.62
CA GLN A 129 -1.58 4.11 6.43
C GLN A 129 -0.06 4.21 6.56
N LYS A 130 0.63 3.13 6.94
CA LYS A 130 2.08 3.19 7.18
C LYS A 130 2.83 3.72 5.95
N TRP A 131 2.35 3.40 4.74
CA TRP A 131 2.92 3.90 3.48
C TRP A 131 2.51 5.31 3.08
N GLN A 132 1.42 5.87 3.62
CA GLN A 132 1.05 7.26 3.31
C GLN A 132 2.10 8.22 3.89
N LYS A 133 2.58 7.96 5.11
CA LYS A 133 3.68 8.74 5.70
C LYS A 133 4.98 8.60 4.90
N ASP A 134 5.33 7.39 4.50
CA ASP A 134 6.53 7.13 3.68
C ASP A 134 6.45 7.81 2.31
N ARG A 135 5.26 7.78 1.67
CA ARG A 135 4.99 8.50 0.40
C ARG A 135 5.03 10.01 0.58
N MET A 136 4.54 10.55 1.70
CA MET A 136 4.63 11.98 2.00
C MET A 136 6.07 12.42 2.18
N PHE A 137 6.88 11.68 2.95
CA PHE A 137 8.30 11.96 3.13
C PHE A 137 9.05 11.91 1.78
N LEU A 138 8.73 10.94 0.94
CA LEU A 138 9.24 10.84 -0.42
C LEU A 138 8.89 12.04 -1.29
N THR A 139 7.63 12.45 -1.25
CA THR A 139 7.13 13.59 -2.00
C THR A 139 7.85 14.87 -1.55
N GLN A 140 8.10 15.03 -0.24
CA GLN A 140 8.84 16.17 0.30
C GLN A 140 10.29 16.20 -0.21
N ILE A 141 10.97 15.05 -0.26
CA ILE A 141 12.32 14.96 -0.83
C ILE A 141 12.28 15.28 -2.33
N GLN A 142 11.32 14.74 -3.06
CA GLN A 142 11.14 14.97 -4.49
C GLN A 142 10.82 16.43 -4.83
N ASP A 143 10.00 17.10 -4.01
CA ASP A 143 9.70 18.51 -4.12
C ASP A 143 10.96 19.36 -3.83
N ARG A 144 11.77 18.99 -2.84
CA ARG A 144 13.03 19.68 -2.49
C ARG A 144 14.11 19.56 -3.55
N ILE A 145 14.20 18.42 -4.24
CA ILE A 145 15.11 18.25 -5.40
C ILE A 145 14.56 18.85 -6.71
N GLY A 146 13.41 19.54 -6.65
CA GLY A 146 12.85 20.28 -7.79
C GLY A 146 12.15 19.43 -8.84
N LEU A 147 11.69 18.21 -8.51
CA LEU A 147 10.95 17.39 -9.48
C LEU A 147 9.53 17.90 -9.70
N SER A 148 9.11 18.00 -10.96
CA SER A 148 7.73 18.35 -11.30
C SER A 148 6.75 17.24 -10.89
N ARG A 149 5.51 17.62 -10.54
CA ARG A 149 4.43 16.67 -10.20
C ARG A 149 4.21 15.60 -11.28
N GLY A 150 4.33 15.98 -12.56
CA GLY A 150 4.24 15.04 -13.67
C GLY A 150 5.38 14.02 -13.68
N ALA A 151 6.61 14.44 -13.38
CA ALA A 151 7.77 13.55 -13.27
C ALA A 151 7.67 12.64 -12.05
N GLN A 152 7.18 13.13 -10.91
CA GLN A 152 6.91 12.32 -9.71
C GLN A 152 5.90 11.21 -10.01
N GLN A 153 4.79 11.56 -10.68
CA GLN A 153 3.75 10.61 -11.03
C GLN A 153 4.24 9.55 -12.03
N LEU A 154 5.01 9.96 -13.04
CA LEU A 154 5.64 9.04 -14.00
C LEU A 154 6.66 8.10 -13.34
N LEU A 155 7.41 8.57 -12.35
CA LEU A 155 8.36 7.74 -11.59
C LEU A 155 7.67 6.72 -10.70
N ILE A 156 6.48 7.06 -10.19
CA ILE A 156 5.63 6.12 -9.46
C ILE A 156 5.06 5.13 -10.48
N ASP A 157 4.37 5.58 -11.53
CA ASP A 157 3.59 4.73 -12.43
C ASP A 157 4.43 3.82 -13.34
N ARG A 158 5.65 4.24 -13.74
CA ARG A 158 6.54 3.40 -14.58
C ARG A 158 7.25 2.29 -13.81
N ARG A 159 7.19 2.26 -12.49
CA ARG A 159 7.92 1.26 -11.71
C ARG A 159 7.11 0.01 -11.49
N ARG A 160 7.80 -1.14 -11.60
CA ARG A 160 7.27 -2.41 -11.14
C ARG A 160 7.00 -2.33 -9.64
N PHE A 161 5.91 -2.94 -9.21
CA PHE A 161 5.43 -2.95 -7.82
C PHE A 161 6.54 -3.33 -6.81
N GLU A 162 7.32 -4.36 -7.12
CA GLU A 162 8.43 -4.77 -6.23
C GLU A 162 9.49 -3.68 -6.11
N THR A 163 9.84 -2.98 -7.20
CA THR A 163 10.79 -1.86 -7.14
C THR A 163 10.25 -0.69 -6.33
N GLN A 164 8.95 -0.40 -6.42
CA GLN A 164 8.31 0.62 -5.58
C GLN A 164 8.37 0.23 -4.09
N ARG A 165 8.15 -1.05 -3.78
CA ARG A 165 8.20 -1.57 -2.41
C ARG A 165 9.60 -1.46 -1.80
N HIS A 166 10.64 -1.87 -2.52
CA HIS A 166 12.03 -1.75 -2.04
C HIS A 166 12.42 -0.29 -1.83
N TYR A 167 11.99 0.59 -2.74
CA TYR A 167 12.21 2.03 -2.63
C TYR A 167 11.51 2.62 -1.40
N LEU A 168 10.21 2.35 -1.21
CA LEU A 168 9.46 2.82 -0.05
C LEU A 168 10.02 2.28 1.27
N TYR A 169 10.47 1.02 1.30
CA TYR A 169 11.09 0.41 2.48
C TYR A 169 12.37 1.15 2.89
N ALA A 170 13.28 1.40 1.94
CA ALA A 170 14.49 2.19 2.17
C ALA A 170 14.17 3.61 2.66
N MET A 171 13.16 4.26 2.08
CA MET A 171 12.79 5.64 2.43
C MET A 171 12.18 5.74 3.81
N ARG A 172 11.42 4.73 4.23
CA ARG A 172 10.94 4.63 5.60
C ARG A 172 12.08 4.51 6.59
N THR A 173 13.06 3.65 6.31
CA THR A 173 14.24 3.50 7.17
C THR A 173 15.02 4.81 7.28
N LEU A 174 15.13 5.57 6.19
CA LEU A 174 15.72 6.91 6.20
C LEU A 174 14.89 7.92 7.01
N ALA A 175 13.57 7.88 6.92
CA ALA A 175 12.68 8.74 7.70
C ALA A 175 12.75 8.46 9.20
N GLU A 176 12.78 7.17 9.59
CA GLU A 176 12.95 6.74 10.98
C GLU A 176 14.33 7.16 11.52
N PHE A 177 15.40 6.97 10.73
CA PHE A 177 16.74 7.46 11.05
C PHE A 177 16.76 8.98 11.26
N SER A 178 16.16 9.75 10.33
CA SER A 178 16.07 11.21 10.40
C SER A 178 15.31 11.69 11.64
N TYR A 179 14.22 11.01 12.01
CA TYR A 179 13.45 11.33 13.19
C TYR A 179 14.25 11.12 14.48
N GLU A 180 15.00 10.02 14.58
CA GLU A 180 15.78 9.71 15.78
C GLU A 180 17.06 10.55 15.93
N HIS A 181 17.74 10.85 14.81
CA HIS A 181 19.04 11.52 14.84
C HIS A 181 18.92 13.05 14.65
N GLY A 182 17.72 13.53 14.31
CA GLY A 182 17.43 14.94 14.08
C GLY A 182 17.96 15.61 12.81
N PRO A 183 18.59 14.95 11.80
CA PRO A 183 19.03 15.67 10.62
C PRO A 183 17.81 16.10 9.81
N SER A 184 17.79 17.38 9.41
CA SER A 184 16.79 17.91 8.47
C SER A 184 16.97 17.27 7.09
N ILE A 185 15.95 17.35 6.23
CA ILE A 185 16.05 16.87 4.84
C ILE A 185 17.23 17.53 4.11
N ASP A 186 17.48 18.82 4.34
CA ASP A 186 18.58 19.54 3.70
C ASP A 186 19.95 19.07 4.21
N GLN A 187 20.05 18.68 5.49
CA GLN A 187 21.25 18.05 6.04
C GLN A 187 21.44 16.63 5.50
N LEU A 188 20.37 15.85 5.32
CA LEU A 188 20.44 14.53 4.70
C LEU A 188 20.92 14.58 3.26
N LEU A 189 20.47 15.59 2.50
CA LEU A 189 20.86 15.79 1.10
C LEU A 189 22.29 16.31 0.95
N SER A 190 22.89 16.89 2.00
CA SER A 190 24.27 17.39 2.00
C SER A 190 25.31 16.37 2.49
N ILE A 191 24.87 15.27 3.13
CA ILE A 191 25.76 14.19 3.54
C ILE A 191 26.20 13.39 2.32
N SER A 192 27.49 13.04 2.27
CA SER A 192 28.03 12.14 1.25
C SER A 192 27.20 10.84 1.20
N PRO A 193 26.65 10.47 0.03
CA PRO A 193 25.71 9.36 -0.06
C PRO A 193 26.26 8.01 0.45
N GLY A 194 27.55 7.74 0.24
CA GLY A 194 28.21 6.54 0.76
C GLY A 194 28.35 6.53 2.29
N PHE A 195 28.53 7.70 2.89
CA PHE A 195 28.61 7.85 4.35
C PHE A 195 27.22 7.72 4.99
N LEU A 196 26.20 8.37 4.40
CA LEU A 196 24.81 8.24 4.87
C LEU A 196 24.33 6.79 4.82
N LEU A 197 24.65 6.07 3.75
CA LEU A 197 24.30 4.66 3.57
C LEU A 197 24.90 3.81 4.69
N LEU A 198 26.17 4.02 5.02
CA LEU A 198 26.86 3.29 6.07
C LEU A 198 26.25 3.56 7.45
N GLU A 199 25.99 4.83 7.78
CA GLU A 199 25.37 5.22 9.05
C GLU A 199 23.96 4.63 9.23
N VAL A 200 23.12 4.70 8.20
CA VAL A 200 21.75 4.19 8.22
C VAL A 200 21.73 2.66 8.40
N ILE A 201 22.65 1.96 7.74
CA ILE A 201 22.75 0.49 7.83
C ILE A 201 23.29 0.07 9.20
N ASN A 202 24.30 0.77 9.72
CA ASN A 202 24.83 0.51 11.05
C ASN A 202 23.79 0.78 12.15
N TRP A 203 23.04 1.88 12.04
CA TRP A 203 21.91 2.15 12.93
C TRP A 203 20.83 1.07 12.83
N PHE A 204 20.41 0.71 11.61
CA PHE A 204 19.35 -0.28 11.42
C PHE A 204 19.74 -1.66 11.94
N THR A 205 20.99 -2.09 11.73
CA THR A 205 21.49 -3.40 12.16
C THR A 205 21.60 -3.50 13.68
N ARG A 206 21.87 -2.39 14.37
CA ARG A 206 21.82 -2.31 15.84
C ARG A 206 20.41 -2.54 16.37
N GLN A 207 19.39 -2.04 15.68
CA GLN A 207 17.98 -2.22 16.05
C GLN A 207 17.40 -3.56 15.58
N ASN A 208 17.97 -4.15 14.51
CA ASN A 208 17.48 -5.37 13.87
C ASN A 208 18.67 -6.29 13.54
N PRO A 209 19.09 -7.19 14.45
CA PRO A 209 20.30 -8.00 14.29
C PRO A 209 20.21 -9.09 13.22
N SER A 210 19.08 -9.23 12.50
CA SER A 210 18.94 -10.22 11.44
C SER A 210 19.72 -9.83 10.18
N ALA A 211 20.67 -10.69 9.80
CA ALA A 211 21.47 -10.52 8.57
C ALA A 211 20.60 -10.47 7.30
N PHE A 212 19.46 -11.17 7.28
CA PHE A 212 18.52 -11.15 6.15
C PHE A 212 17.84 -9.79 5.98
N SER A 213 17.45 -9.13 7.08
CA SER A 213 16.90 -7.77 7.02
C SER A 213 17.94 -6.74 6.64
N ALA A 214 19.19 -6.87 7.12
CA ALA A 214 20.27 -5.96 6.78
C ALA A 214 20.63 -6.06 5.28
N ASN A 215 20.74 -7.26 4.73
CA ASN A 215 21.02 -7.48 3.30
C ASN A 215 19.87 -6.98 2.41
N THR A 216 18.63 -7.20 2.84
CA THR A 216 17.45 -6.68 2.14
C THR A 216 17.46 -5.16 2.14
N LEU A 217 17.76 -4.52 3.28
CA LEU A 217 17.85 -3.07 3.40
C LEU A 217 19.00 -2.51 2.54
N GLN A 218 20.20 -3.10 2.58
CA GLN A 218 21.33 -2.71 1.75
C GLN A 218 20.95 -2.76 0.26
N SER A 219 20.30 -3.83 -0.19
CA SER A 219 19.82 -3.96 -1.58
C SER A 219 18.78 -2.88 -1.92
N CYS A 220 17.86 -2.58 -1.00
CA CYS A 220 16.88 -1.51 -1.15
C CYS A 220 17.56 -0.14 -1.26
N LEU A 221 18.49 0.16 -0.35
CA LEU A 221 19.18 1.44 -0.29
C LEU A 221 20.12 1.64 -1.47
N ASN A 222 20.81 0.60 -1.96
CA ASN A 222 21.63 0.67 -3.17
C ASN A 222 20.78 0.96 -4.42
N SER A 223 19.59 0.34 -4.49
CA SER A 223 18.61 0.63 -5.54
C SER A 223 18.10 2.08 -5.43
N THR A 224 17.77 2.54 -4.22
CA THR A 224 17.33 3.91 -3.93
C THR A 224 18.42 4.96 -4.20
N HIS A 225 19.67 4.65 -3.88
CA HIS A 225 20.85 5.47 -4.12
C HIS A 225 21.10 5.65 -5.62
N SER A 226 21.06 4.55 -6.37
CA SER A 226 21.13 4.57 -7.83
C SER A 226 20.01 5.43 -8.43
N LEU A 227 18.84 5.44 -7.79
CA LEU A 227 17.68 6.22 -8.22
C LEU A 227 17.76 7.70 -7.88
N ILE A 228 18.17 8.07 -6.67
CA ILE A 228 18.42 9.46 -6.31
C ILE A 228 19.53 10.01 -7.20
N PHE A 229 20.58 9.23 -7.48
CA PHE A 229 21.65 9.61 -8.39
C PHE A 229 21.15 9.76 -9.83
N ILE A 230 20.38 8.80 -10.37
CA ILE A 230 19.77 8.92 -11.71
C ILE A 230 18.86 10.16 -11.78
N ILE A 231 18.04 10.39 -10.76
CA ILE A 231 17.10 11.51 -10.69
C ILE A 231 17.87 12.85 -10.63
N LEU A 232 18.88 12.97 -9.77
CA LEU A 232 19.76 14.15 -9.68
C LEU A 232 20.49 14.39 -11.01
N GLN A 233 21.02 13.35 -11.66
CA GLN A 233 21.66 13.47 -12.96
C GLN A 233 20.67 13.95 -14.05
N THR A 234 19.42 13.47 -14.02
CA THR A 234 18.37 13.89 -14.98
C THR A 234 17.78 15.27 -14.68
N ALA A 235 17.76 15.70 -13.42
CA ALA A 235 17.27 17.01 -13.01
C ALA A 235 18.33 18.12 -13.18
N LEU A 236 19.62 17.76 -13.05
CA LEU A 236 20.77 18.65 -13.23
C LEU A 236 21.28 18.72 -14.68
N THR A 237 20.63 18.06 -15.63
CA THR A 237 20.91 18.25 -17.07
C THR A 237 19.84 19.14 -17.71
N PRO A 238 20.07 20.46 -17.83
CA PRO A 238 19.39 21.22 -18.86
C PRO A 238 19.78 20.63 -20.23
N SER A 239 18.79 20.33 -21.07
CA SER A 239 18.91 20.23 -22.53
C SER A 239 19.60 19.01 -23.21
N LYS A 240 19.38 17.76 -22.80
CA LYS A 240 19.71 16.60 -23.68
C LYS A 240 18.54 15.75 -24.20
N MET A 241 17.32 15.91 -23.68
CA MET A 241 16.16 15.23 -24.26
C MET A 241 15.47 16.01 -25.39
N ALA A 242 15.67 17.33 -25.49
CA ALA A 242 15.09 18.13 -26.59
C ALA A 242 15.80 17.91 -27.94
N TYR A 243 17.10 17.61 -27.95
CA TYR A 243 17.87 17.48 -29.20
C TYR A 243 17.69 16.15 -29.95
N ARG A 244 17.19 15.09 -29.30
CA ARG A 244 16.99 13.78 -29.97
C ARG A 244 15.61 13.59 -30.61
N ALA A 245 14.68 14.53 -30.42
CA ALA A 245 13.35 14.48 -31.04
C ALA A 245 13.22 15.36 -32.31
N ILE A 246 14.24 16.16 -32.65
CA ILE A 246 14.22 17.12 -33.77
C ILE A 246 15.11 16.68 -34.95
N LEU A 247 15.77 15.52 -34.85
CA LEU A 247 16.50 14.91 -35.97
C LEU A 247 15.94 13.53 -36.27
N ASN A 248 14.82 13.51 -37.00
CA ASN A 248 14.41 12.50 -37.98
C ASN A 248 13.55 13.20 -39.03
#